data_AF-A0A329EBR2-F1
#
_entry.id   AF-A0A329EBR2-F1
#
_cell.length_a   1.000
_cell.length_b   1.000
_cell.length_c   1.000
_cell.angle_alpha   90.00
_cell.angle_beta   90.00
_cell.angle_gamma   90.00
#
_symmetry.space_group_name_H-M   'P 1'
#
loop_
_entity.id
_entity.type
_entity.pdbx_description
1 polymer ?
#
loop_
_entity_poly.entity_id
_entity_poly.type
_entity_poly.pdbx_seq_one_letter_code
_entity_poly.pdbx_strand_id
1 'polypeptide(L)'
;MHVHLVFVTKYRRNVFTKEVLDDLKIFFEKICLDFESELVEFDGEDDHVHLLVNYPPKVAVSNLVNSLKGVSSRMIRKKNYPSIKKKLWGGALWSPSYFAGSCGGAPIEIIRQYIEQQQTPA
;
A
#
# COMPACT_ATOMS: atom_id res chain seq x y z
N MET A 1 -8.03 10.37 -3.80
CA MET A 1 -7.64 10.59 -2.38
C MET A 1 -6.31 9.88 -2.17
N HIS A 2 -5.43 10.34 -1.28
CA HIS A 2 -4.17 9.63 -1.04
C HIS A 2 -4.19 8.91 0.31
N VAL A 3 -3.59 7.73 0.33
CA VAL A 3 -3.33 6.95 1.54
C VAL A 3 -1.87 6.51 1.56
N HIS A 4 -1.23 6.68 2.72
CA HIS A 4 0.05 6.07 3.04
C HIS A 4 -0.19 4.72 3.72
N LEU A 5 0.34 3.67 3.12
CA LEU A 5 0.26 2.31 3.64
C LEU A 5 1.64 1.83 4.06
N VAL A 6 1.70 1.10 5.16
CA VAL A 6 2.93 0.39 5.58
C VAL A 6 2.63 -1.08 5.81
N PHE A 7 3.40 -1.94 5.14
CA PHE A 7 3.35 -3.39 5.33
C PHE A 7 4.67 -3.89 5.89
N VAL A 8 4.59 -4.67 6.97
CA VAL A 8 5.74 -5.26 7.63
C VAL A 8 5.76 -6.76 7.34
N THR A 9 6.94 -7.33 7.13
CA THR A 9 7.10 -8.77 6.93
C THR A 9 6.68 -9.55 8.16
N LYS A 10 6.30 -10.81 7.95
CA LYS A 10 5.92 -11.70 9.03
C LYS A 10 7.12 -11.85 9.99
N TYR A 11 6.88 -11.64 11.28
CA TYR A 11 7.92 -11.64 12.33
C TYR A 11 9.02 -10.60 12.13
N ARG A 12 8.77 -9.56 11.30
CA ARG A 12 9.71 -8.47 11.06
C ARG A 12 11.10 -8.99 10.63
N ARG A 13 11.08 -9.96 9.71
CA ARG A 13 12.29 -10.60 9.20
C ARG A 13 12.84 -9.79 8.04
N ASN A 14 14.12 -9.52 8.10
CA ASN A 14 14.88 -8.82 7.08
C ASN A 14 15.08 -9.74 5.87
N VAL A 15 14.09 -9.78 4.96
CA VAL A 15 14.02 -10.70 3.81
C VAL A 15 14.00 -9.97 2.47
N PHE A 16 13.71 -8.68 2.47
CA PHE A 16 13.70 -7.88 1.28
C PHE A 16 15.12 -7.50 0.87
N THR A 17 15.42 -7.81 -0.38
CA THR A 17 16.58 -7.33 -1.12
C THR A 17 16.09 -6.35 -2.18
N LYS A 18 16.99 -5.60 -2.80
CA LYS A 18 16.63 -4.67 -3.88
C LYS A 18 15.82 -5.35 -4.99
N GLU A 19 16.24 -6.55 -5.41
CA GLU A 19 15.52 -7.37 -6.40
C GLU A 19 14.08 -7.71 -5.95
N VAL A 20 13.88 -8.06 -4.68
CA VAL A 20 12.54 -8.35 -4.16
C VAL A 20 11.67 -7.10 -4.13
N LEU A 21 12.24 -5.95 -3.75
CA LEU A 21 11.53 -4.66 -3.75
C LEU A 21 11.13 -4.24 -5.16
N ASP A 22 12.01 -4.43 -6.15
CA ASP A 22 11.72 -4.09 -7.55
C ASP A 22 10.57 -4.95 -8.11
N ASP A 23 10.56 -6.26 -7.81
CA ASP A 23 9.45 -7.15 -8.15
C ASP A 23 8.15 -6.77 -7.42
N LEU A 24 8.23 -6.41 -6.13
CA LEU A 24 7.09 -5.96 -5.34
C LEU A 24 6.46 -4.71 -5.95
N LYS A 25 7.26 -3.73 -6.37
CA LYS A 25 6.78 -2.50 -7.02
C LYS A 25 5.92 -2.84 -8.24
N ILE A 26 6.43 -3.69 -9.14
CA ILE A 26 5.72 -4.13 -10.35
C ILE A 26 4.38 -4.80 -10.01
N PHE A 27 4.34 -5.64 -8.97
CA PHE A 27 3.10 -6.27 -8.54
C PHE A 27 2.12 -5.27 -7.93
N PHE A 28 2.60 -4.34 -7.10
CA PHE A 28 1.75 -3.33 -6.49
C PHE A 28 1.17 -2.36 -7.52
N GLU A 29 1.94 -1.94 -8.53
CA GLU A 29 1.43 -1.13 -9.64
C GLU A 29 0.26 -1.82 -10.36
N LYS A 30 0.42 -3.10 -10.69
CA LYS A 30 -0.64 -3.90 -11.35
C LYS A 30 -1.88 -4.02 -10.48
N ILE A 31 -1.71 -4.33 -9.19
CA ILE A 31 -2.84 -4.47 -8.26
C ILE A 31 -3.54 -3.12 -8.04
N CYS A 32 -2.80 -2.01 -7.98
CA CYS A 32 -3.42 -0.68 -7.89
C CYS A 32 -4.27 -0.40 -9.13
N LEU A 33 -3.75 -0.72 -10.33
CA LEU A 33 -4.48 -0.54 -11.59
C LEU A 33 -5.79 -1.33 -11.62
N ASP A 34 -5.79 -2.58 -11.14
CA ASP A 34 -7.01 -3.42 -11.02
C ASP A 34 -8.09 -2.78 -10.12
N PHE A 35 -7.69 -1.87 -9.23
CA PHE A 35 -8.55 -1.12 -8.31
C PHE A 35 -8.82 0.31 -8.79
N GLU A 36 -8.56 0.64 -10.06
CA GLU A 36 -8.65 2.00 -10.59
C GLU A 36 -7.84 3.01 -9.75
N SER A 37 -6.75 2.55 -9.16
CA SER A 37 -5.86 3.28 -8.26
C SER A 37 -4.46 3.39 -8.86
N GLU A 38 -3.67 4.33 -8.36
CA GLU A 38 -2.32 4.62 -8.84
C GLU A 38 -1.33 4.49 -7.68
N LEU A 39 -0.28 3.70 -7.87
CA LEU A 39 0.87 3.68 -6.98
C LEU A 39 1.73 4.92 -7.28
N VAL A 40 1.62 5.95 -6.44
CA VAL A 40 2.30 7.23 -6.65
C VAL A 40 3.77 7.13 -6.25
N GLU A 41 4.05 6.52 -5.09
CA GLU A 41 5.42 6.34 -4.59
C GLU A 41 5.55 5.00 -3.88
N PHE A 42 6.73 4.38 -3.99
CA PHE A 42 7.04 3.10 -3.34
C PHE A 42 8.52 3.02 -2.98
N ASP A 43 8.76 2.72 -1.71
CA ASP A 43 10.09 2.34 -1.23
C ASP A 43 9.97 1.38 -0.05
N GLY A 44 11.08 0.80 0.37
CA GLY A 44 11.10 -0.11 1.51
C GLY A 44 12.48 -0.40 2.05
N GLU A 45 12.50 -0.88 3.27
CA GLU A 45 13.70 -1.40 3.94
C GLU A 45 13.70 -2.93 3.87
N ASP A 46 14.54 -3.59 4.67
CA ASP A 46 14.73 -5.04 4.61
C ASP A 46 13.54 -5.83 5.21
N ASP A 47 12.73 -5.21 6.07
CA ASP A 47 11.62 -5.82 6.82
C ASP A 47 10.25 -5.16 6.60
N HIS A 48 10.16 -4.05 5.85
CA HIS A 48 8.89 -3.35 5.59
C HIS A 48 8.92 -2.52 4.31
N VAL A 49 7.72 -2.16 3.83
CA VAL A 49 7.52 -1.32 2.65
C VAL A 49 6.52 -0.21 2.92
N HIS A 50 6.72 0.94 2.27
CA HIS A 50 5.85 2.10 2.25
C HIS A 50 5.25 2.29 0.86
N LEU A 51 3.95 2.54 0.79
CA LEU A 51 3.24 2.85 -0.44
C LEU A 51 2.49 4.17 -0.26
N LEU A 52 2.63 5.09 -1.20
CA LEU A 52 1.68 6.19 -1.38
C LEU A 52 0.76 5.84 -2.54
N VAL A 53 -0.54 5.72 -2.27
CA VAL A 53 -1.52 5.32 -3.27
C VAL A 53 -2.57 6.42 -3.44
N ASN A 54 -2.80 6.84 -4.68
CA ASN A 54 -3.97 7.62 -5.05
C ASN A 54 -5.10 6.66 -5.44
N TYR A 55 -6.25 6.78 -4.81
CA TYR A 55 -7.38 5.86 -5.00
C TYR A 55 -8.72 6.61 -5.04
N PRO A 56 -9.74 6.05 -5.73
CA PRO A 56 -11.06 6.65 -5.82
C PRO A 56 -11.88 6.39 -4.53
N PRO A 57 -12.77 7.31 -4.13
CA PRO A 57 -13.55 7.17 -2.88
C PRO A 57 -14.43 5.94 -2.76
N LYS A 58 -14.83 5.35 -3.89
CA LYS A 58 -15.60 4.10 -3.93
C LYS A 58 -14.79 2.87 -3.50
N VAL A 59 -13.46 2.95 -3.49
CA VAL A 59 -12.58 1.83 -3.12
C VAL A 59 -12.36 1.85 -1.61
N ALA A 60 -12.82 0.78 -0.94
CA ALA A 60 -12.49 0.54 0.46
C ALA A 60 -10.99 0.21 0.59
N VAL A 61 -10.27 0.98 1.41
CA VAL A 61 -8.83 0.78 1.66
C VAL A 61 -8.53 -0.63 2.15
N SER A 62 -9.39 -1.22 2.97
CA SER A 62 -9.24 -2.60 3.45
C SER A 62 -9.24 -3.62 2.30
N ASN A 63 -10.06 -3.44 1.27
CA ASN A 63 -10.12 -4.34 0.12
C ASN A 63 -8.86 -4.21 -0.73
N LEU A 64 -8.39 -2.98 -0.96
CA LEU A 64 -7.13 -2.72 -1.64
C LEU A 64 -5.95 -3.34 -0.90
N VAL A 65 -5.85 -3.13 0.42
CA VAL A 65 -4.78 -3.72 1.25
C VAL A 65 -4.82 -5.25 1.24
N ASN A 66 -6.00 -5.85 1.31
CA ASN A 66 -6.15 -7.30 1.22
C ASN A 66 -5.60 -7.84 -0.10
N SER A 67 -5.90 -7.18 -1.22
CA SER A 67 -5.38 -7.57 -2.54
C SER A 67 -3.87 -7.35 -2.62
N LEU A 68 -3.38 -6.17 -2.25
CA LEU A 68 -1.96 -5.81 -2.25
C LEU A 68 -1.15 -6.85 -1.47
N LYS A 69 -1.52 -7.16 -0.23
CA LYS A 69 -0.79 -8.12 0.62
C LYS A 69 -0.96 -9.56 0.15
N GLY A 70 -2.19 -9.97 -0.21
CA GLY A 70 -2.49 -11.35 -0.60
C GLY A 70 -1.81 -11.75 -1.91
N VAL A 71 -2.03 -10.96 -2.96
CA VAL A 71 -1.49 -11.23 -4.30
C VAL A 71 0.04 -11.11 -4.30
N SER A 72 0.61 -10.04 -3.71
CA SER A 72 2.08 -9.89 -3.64
C SER A 72 2.74 -11.03 -2.86
N SER A 73 2.17 -11.47 -1.73
CA SER A 73 2.67 -12.60 -0.96
C SER A 73 2.72 -13.87 -1.82
N ARG A 74 1.66 -14.15 -2.58
CA ARG A 74 1.63 -15.30 -3.48
C ARG A 74 2.67 -15.18 -4.60
N MET A 75 2.76 -14.03 -5.26
CA MET A 75 3.63 -13.83 -6.42
C MET A 75 5.12 -13.87 -6.03
N ILE A 76 5.50 -13.19 -4.96
CA ILE A 76 6.88 -13.19 -4.45
C ILE A 76 7.30 -14.57 -3.97
N ARG A 77 6.43 -15.32 -3.28
CA ARG A 77 6.78 -16.69 -2.85
C ARG A 77 6.99 -17.64 -4.02
N LYS A 78 6.29 -17.45 -5.15
CA LYS A 78 6.52 -18.24 -6.37
C LYS A 78 7.89 -18.01 -7.01
N LYS A 79 8.50 -16.84 -6.80
CA LYS A 79 9.85 -16.53 -7.28
C LYS A 79 10.96 -17.28 -6.55
N ASN A 80 10.67 -17.94 -5.43
CA ASN A 80 11.60 -18.80 -4.68
C ASN A 80 12.89 -18.11 -4.19
N TYR A 81 12.83 -16.82 -3.85
CA TYR A 81 13.97 -16.09 -3.31
C TYR A 81 14.59 -16.77 -2.07
N PRO A 82 15.91 -17.03 -2.05
CA PRO A 82 16.57 -17.65 -0.90
C PRO A 82 16.42 -16.86 0.41
N SER A 83 16.43 -15.52 0.34
CA SER A 83 16.26 -14.64 1.51
C SER A 83 14.91 -14.85 2.20
N ILE A 84 13.86 -15.11 1.42
CA ILE A 84 12.50 -15.36 1.91
C ILE A 84 12.34 -16.82 2.34
N LYS A 85 12.72 -17.78 1.50
CA LYS A 85 12.51 -19.21 1.76
C LYS A 85 13.21 -19.69 3.03
N LYS A 86 14.41 -19.15 3.32
CA LYS A 86 15.18 -19.52 4.53
C LYS A 86 14.59 -18.94 5.82
N LYS A 87 13.98 -17.76 5.77
CA LYS A 87 13.54 -17.01 6.97
C LYS A 87 12.03 -17.08 7.21
N LEU A 88 11.22 -17.39 6.19
CA LEU A 88 9.75 -17.41 6.24
C LEU A 88 9.17 -18.74 5.74
N TRP A 89 9.25 -19.77 6.60
CA TRP A 89 8.73 -21.11 6.32
C TRP A 89 7.19 -21.19 6.39
N GLY A 90 6.55 -20.39 7.24
CA GLY A 90 5.09 -20.27 7.29
C GLY A 90 4.60 -19.55 6.03
N GLY A 91 3.51 -20.02 5.42
CA GLY A 91 2.99 -19.61 4.10
C GLY A 91 2.70 -18.12 3.86
N ALA A 92 2.97 -17.24 4.82
CA ALA A 92 2.73 -15.80 4.77
C ALA A 92 4.03 -15.00 4.57
N LEU A 93 4.02 -14.03 3.67
CA LEU A 93 5.08 -13.02 3.55
C LEU A 93 4.92 -11.91 4.60
N TRP A 94 3.69 -11.45 4.79
CA TRP A 94 3.36 -10.27 5.58
C TRP A 94 2.89 -10.61 7.00
N SER A 95 3.10 -9.67 7.93
CA SER A 95 2.32 -9.59 9.17
C SER A 95 0.82 -9.48 8.83
N PRO A 96 -0.11 -10.00 9.66
CA PRO A 96 -1.54 -9.75 9.45
C PRO A 96 -1.90 -8.25 9.51
N SER A 97 -1.21 -7.46 10.34
CA SER A 97 -1.46 -6.02 10.51
C SER A 97 -0.93 -5.17 9.36
N TYR A 98 -1.45 -3.95 9.23
CA TYR A 98 -0.95 -2.90 8.34
C TYR A 98 -1.21 -1.52 8.95
N PHE A 99 -0.47 -0.51 8.52
CA PHE A 99 -0.78 0.89 8.78
C PHE A 99 -1.50 1.49 7.57
N ALA A 100 -2.45 2.39 7.83
CA ALA A 100 -3.08 3.24 6.81
C ALA A 100 -3.30 4.64 7.39
N GLY A 101 -2.73 5.65 6.75
CA GLY A 101 -2.91 7.06 7.10
C GLY A 101 -3.32 7.88 5.88
N SER A 102 -4.34 8.73 6.01
CA SER A 102 -4.72 9.66 4.95
C SER A 102 -3.62 10.69 4.70
N CYS A 103 -3.30 10.95 3.43
CA CYS A 103 -2.34 11.97 3.03
C CYS A 103 -3.04 13.01 2.15
N GLY A 104 -2.92 14.28 2.49
CA GLY A 104 -3.43 15.37 1.66
C GLY A 104 -4.95 15.51 1.66
N GLY A 105 -5.41 16.57 2.31
CA GLY A 105 -6.66 17.28 2.02
C GLY A 105 -6.34 18.77 1.95
N ALA A 106 -7.22 19.57 1.37
CA ALA A 106 -7.17 21.00 1.62
C ALA A 106 -7.25 21.20 3.16
N PRO A 107 -6.46 22.12 3.75
CA PRO A 107 -6.60 22.46 5.16
C PRO A 107 -8.07 22.69 5.50
N ILE A 108 -8.49 22.25 6.69
CA ILE A 108 -9.90 22.34 7.09
C ILE A 108 -10.42 23.78 6.98
N GLU A 109 -9.54 24.76 7.19
CA GLU A 109 -9.77 26.19 7.04
C GLU A 109 -10.13 26.57 5.59
N ILE A 110 -9.44 25.99 4.61
CA ILE A 110 -9.69 26.25 3.18
C ILE A 110 -11.03 25.66 2.77
N ILE A 111 -11.36 24.44 3.23
CA ILE A 111 -12.67 23.83 2.96
C ILE A 111 -13.79 24.66 3.60
N ARG A 112 -13.59 25.13 4.84
CA ARG A 112 -14.58 25.98 5.53
C ARG A 112 -14.82 27.29 4.79
N GLN A 113 -13.76 27.99 4.40
CA GLN A 113 -13.87 29.22 3.63
C GLN A 113 -14.58 28.99 2.29
N TYR A 114 -14.28 27.89 1.60
CA TYR A 114 -14.95 27.52 0.36
C TYR A 114 -16.46 27.33 0.56
N ILE A 115 -16.89 26.66 1.65
CA ILE A 115 -18.31 26.46 1.98
C ILE A 115 -19.00 27.79 2.28
N GLU A 116 -18.37 28.65 3.09
CA GLU A 116 -18.93 29.97 3.46
C GLU A 116 -19.11 30.90 2.24
N GLN A 117 -18.32 30.70 1.20
CA GLN A 117 -18.38 31.48 -0.05
C GLN A 117 -19.38 30.91 -1.08
N GLN A 118 -20.00 29.75 -0.82
CA GLN A 118 -21.04 29.22 -1.72
C GLN A 118 -22.33 30.05 -1.59
N GLN A 119 -22.90 30.47 -2.72
CA GLN A 119 -24.17 31.18 -2.73
C GLN A 119 -25.28 30.26 -2.23
N THR A 120 -26.00 30.70 -1.20
CA THR A 120 -27.24 30.05 -0.76
C THR A 120 -28.37 30.51 -1.67
N PRO A 121 -29.06 29.61 -2.40
CA PRO A 121 -30.22 29.98 -3.20
C PRO A 121 -31.33 30.59 -2.33
N ALA A 122 -32.08 31.53 -2.91
CA ALA A 122 -33.18 32.24 -2.25
C ALA A 122 -34.41 31.35 -1.99
#